data_AF-A0A8T3WHH6-F1
#
_entry.id   AF-A0A8T3WHH6-F1
#
_cell.length_a   1.000
_cell.length_b   1.000
_cell.length_c   1.000
_cell.angle_alpha   90.00
_cell.angle_beta   90.00
_cell.angle_gamma   90.00
#
_symmetry.space_group_name_H-M   'P 1'
#
loop_
_entity.id
_entity.type
_entity.pdbx_description
1 polymer ?
#
loop_
_entity_poly.entity_id
_entity_poly.type
_entity_poly.pdbx_seq_one_letter_code
_entity_poly.pdbx_strand_id
1 'polypeptide(L)' 'MKRKKRLARGIESLKKQVEIHKGKLGKVIEEGNEELARYYIKDIFRLEIEERKKEEKLKK' A
#
# COMPACT_ATOMS: atom_id res chain seq x y z
N MET A 1 14.40 -4.66 -20.27
CA MET A 1 14.55 -5.42 -18.99
C MET A 1 14.62 -4.56 -17.73
N LYS A 2 15.47 -3.50 -17.67
CA LYS A 2 15.66 -2.65 -16.47
C LYS A 2 14.36 -2.00 -15.95
N ARG A 3 13.47 -1.55 -16.84
CA ARG A 3 12.17 -0.94 -16.50
C ARG A 3 11.22 -1.92 -15.80
N LYS A 4 11.03 -3.12 -16.36
CA LYS A 4 10.18 -4.16 -15.77
C LYS A 4 10.67 -4.57 -14.38
N LYS A 5 11.99 -4.76 -14.20
CA LYS A 5 12.59 -5.02 -12.87
C LYS A 5 12.35 -3.88 -11.87
N ARG A 6 12.46 -2.61 -12.30
CA ARG A 6 12.19 -1.44 -11.45
C ARG A 6 10.72 -1.37 -11.03
N LEU A 7 9.80 -1.62 -11.96
CA LEU A 7 8.36 -1.66 -11.67
C LEU A 7 8.02 -2.78 -10.69
N ALA A 8 8.55 -3.98 -10.89
CA ALA A 8 8.35 -5.12 -9.99
C ALA A 8 8.82 -4.81 -8.55
N ARG A 9 10.02 -4.25 -8.39
CA ARG A 9 10.52 -3.78 -7.07
C ARG A 9 9.63 -2.70 -6.46
N GLY A 10 9.14 -1.77 -7.29
CA GLY A 10 8.23 -0.73 -6.86
C GLY A 10 6.87 -1.27 -6.38
N ILE A 11 6.34 -2.31 -7.03
CA ILE A 11 5.13 -3.02 -6.62
C ILE A 11 5.36 -3.75 -5.30
N GLU A 12 6.46 -4.49 -5.18
CA GLU A 12 6.82 -5.21 -3.95
C GLU A 12 6.96 -4.24 -2.75
N SER A 13 7.59 -3.08 -2.97
CA SER A 13 7.71 -2.05 -1.95
C SER A 13 6.35 -1.49 -1.52
N LEU A 14 5.42 -1.29 -2.47
CA LEU A 14 4.07 -0.83 -2.16
C LEU A 14 3.30 -1.89 -1.37
N LYS A 15 3.38 -3.17 -1.74
CA LYS A 15 2.77 -4.29 -1.01
C LYS A 15 3.22 -4.33 0.44
N LYS A 16 4.54 -4.23 0.69
CA LYS A 16 5.10 -4.19 2.05
C LYS A 16 4.60 -2.98 2.85
N GLN A 17 4.49 -1.82 2.21
CA GLN A 17 3.93 -0.63 2.87
C GLN A 17 2.47 -0.82 3.25
N VAL A 18 1.64 -1.37 2.35
CA VAL A 18 0.23 -1.69 2.63
C VAL A 18 0.10 -2.66 3.80
N GLU A 19 0.91 -3.72 3.83
CA GLU A 19 0.91 -4.70 4.92
C GLU A 19 1.25 -4.06 6.27
N ILE A 20 2.29 -3.23 6.31
CA ILE A 20 2.66 -2.45 7.51
C ILE A 20 1.50 -1.54 7.95
N HIS A 21 0.85 -0.84 7.03
CA HIS A 21 -0.26 0.06 7.36
C HIS A 21 -1.49 -0.71 7.83
N LYS A 22 -1.79 -1.89 7.27
CA LYS A 22 -2.85 -2.79 7.74
C LYS A 22 -2.57 -3.29 9.15
N GLY A 23 -1.33 -3.68 9.45
CA GLY A 23 -0.92 -4.08 10.79
C GLY A 23 -1.05 -2.95 11.83
N LYS A 24 -0.67 -1.72 11.45
CA LYS A 24 -0.85 -0.54 12.30
C LYS A 24 -2.33 -0.18 12.49
N LEU A 25 -3.13 -0.26 11.43
CA LEU A 25 -4.56 -0.02 11.50
C LEU A 25 -5.24 -0.96 12.51
N GLY A 26 -4.89 -2.24 12.52
CA GLY A 26 -5.42 -3.19 13.51
C GLY A 26 -5.21 -2.72 14.95
N LYS A 27 -3.98 -2.35 15.30
CA LYS A 27 -3.64 -1.83 16.63
C LYS A 27 -4.39 -0.54 16.97
N VAL A 28 -4.50 0.37 16.00
CA VAL A 28 -5.18 1.66 16.20
C VAL A 28 -6.68 1.49 16.39
N ILE A 29 -7.29 0.50 15.74
CA ILE A 29 -8.69 0.12 15.97
C ILE A 29 -8.85 -0.46 17.37
N GLU A 30 -7.95 -1.33 17.83
CA GLU A 30 -7.96 -1.89 19.19
C GLU A 30 -7.82 -0.78 20.26
N GLU A 31 -6.99 0.23 19.99
CA GLU A 31 -6.79 1.40 20.85
C GLU A 31 -7.96 2.40 20.80
N GLY A 32 -8.97 2.19 19.94
CA GLY A 32 -10.13 3.07 19.81
C GLY A 32 -9.83 4.43 19.18
N ASN A 33 -8.68 4.59 18.52
CA ASN A 33 -8.28 5.86 17.93
C ASN A 33 -8.81 6.00 16.49
N GLU A 34 -10.06 6.47 16.38
CA GLU A 34 -10.76 6.58 15.10
C GLU A 34 -10.09 7.52 14.08
N GLU A 35 -9.49 8.62 14.53
CA GLU A 35 -8.87 9.59 13.62
C GLU A 35 -7.67 8.96 12.91
N LEU A 36 -6.81 8.30 13.69
CA LEU A 36 -5.64 7.61 13.16
C LEU A 36 -6.05 6.38 12.33
N ALA A 37 -7.15 5.70 12.69
CA ALA A 37 -7.70 4.62 11.88
C ALA A 37 -8.14 5.13 10.49
N ARG A 38 -8.87 6.26 10.45
CA ARG A 38 -9.29 6.90 9.19
C ARG A 38 -8.10 7.32 8.34
N TYR A 39 -7.02 7.81 8.96
CA TYR A 39 -5.77 8.11 8.27
C TYR A 39 -5.19 6.87 7.60
N TYR A 40 -5.02 5.76 8.36
CA TYR A 40 -4.46 4.53 7.81
C TYR A 40 -5.31 3.94 6.69
N ILE A 41 -6.65 3.96 6.81
CA ILE A 41 -7.56 3.49 5.75
C ILE A 41 -7.34 4.28 4.46
N LYS A 42 -7.29 5.62 4.55
CA LYS A 42 -7.06 6.47 3.36
C LYS A 42 -5.71 6.19 2.72
N ASP A 43 -4.66 6.00 3.53
CA ASP A 43 -3.32 5.77 3.00
C ASP A 43 -3.18 4.38 2.35
N ILE A 44 -3.76 3.34 2.97
CA ILE A 44 -3.84 1.99 2.38
C ILE A 44 -4.51 2.06 1.00
N PHE A 45 -5.65 2.73 0.91
CA PHE A 45 -6.37 2.86 -0.37
C PHE A 45 -5.54 3.57 -1.44
N ARG A 46 -4.85 4.66 -1.07
CA ARG A 46 -3.93 5.38 -1.97
C ARG A 46 -2.83 4.45 -2.48
N LEU A 47 -2.18 3.69 -1.59
CA LEU A 47 -1.10 2.77 -1.93
C LEU A 47 -1.57 1.64 -2.86
N GLU A 48 -2.74 1.05 -2.59
CA GLU A 48 -3.33 -0.01 -3.44
C GLU A 48 -3.66 0.51 -4.85
N ILE A 49 -4.12 1.76 -4.99
CA ILE A 49 -4.31 2.40 -6.30
C ILE A 49 -2.98 2.58 -7.03
N GLU A 50 -1.94 3.05 -6.35
CA GLU A 50 -0.61 3.20 -6.97
C GLU A 50 -0.03 1.87 -7.41
N GLU A 51 -0.23 0.82 -6.61
CA GLU A 51 0.19 -0.53 -6.91
C GLU A 51 -0.48 -1.02 -8.20
N ARG A 52 -1.81 -0.91 -8.27
CA ARG A 52 -2.60 -1.30 -9.45
C ARG A 52 -2.13 -0.57 -10.71
N LYS A 53 -1.91 0.74 -10.63
CA LYS A 53 -1.37 1.54 -11.75
C LYS A 53 0.02 1.04 -12.21
N LYS A 54 0.87 0.57 -11.29
CA LYS A 54 2.18 0.01 -11.65
C LYS A 54 2.06 -1.40 -12.22
N GLU A 55 1.13 -2.22 -11.72
CA GLU A 55 0.83 -3.55 -12.26
C GLU A 55 0.32 -3.46 -13.70
N GLU A 56 -0.61 -2.56 -13.99
CA GLU A 56 -1.10 -2.30 -15.35
C GLU A 56 0.03 -1.90 -16.30
N LYS A 57 0.93 -1.02 -15.84
CA LYS A 57 2.13 -0.61 -16.59
C LYS A 57 3.15 -1.72 -16.79
N LEU A 58 3.13 -2.76 -15.96
CA LEU A 58 4.03 -3.91 -16.07
C LEU A 58 3.50 -4.97 -17.04
N LYS A 59 2.17 -5.11 -17.10
CA LYS A 59 1.44 -6.00 -18.01
C LYS A 59 1.45 -5.48 -19.46
N LYS A 60 1.45 -4.15 -19.64
CA LYS A 60 1.60 -3.47 -20.94
C LYS A 60 3.03 -3.50 -21.44
#